data_AF-A0A660MHH3-F1
#
_entry.id   AF-A0A660MHH3-F1
#
_cell.length_a   1.000
_cell.length_b   1.000
_cell.length_c   1.000
_cell.angle_alpha   90.00
_cell.angle_beta   90.00
_cell.angle_gamma   90.00
#
_symmetry.space_group_name_H-M   'P 1'
#
loop_
_entity.id
_entity.type
_entity.pdbx_description
1 polymer ?
#
loop_
_entity_poly.entity_id
_entity_poly.type
_entity_poly.pdbx_seq_one_letter_code
_entity_poly.pdbx_strand_id
1 'polypeptide(L)'
;HYVINGLRLVWVESNDTEETYSLQEGKAHVYGHEIELATALRLRYPFDPDLQLIQTEPHQYRDNGNGKMRINVDRAPIHDVRKLSIHREKTATVLHGSYAGVADALPDPAVIEIVAVKQGGTTYKQTKDYVLNAGQVDWSPAGAEPAPGSSYSVTYRHIVQVEPIDLDERGFTVENAVPGSLVQVDYQTRLPRTDTLTLDRKGNLTRIKGMPRRANPKAPPATTGQLELAQMHHTWFRDAPTRVRITAIVAVSMGTLQDMRSDIFDLYDLVATLKLQTKAIATAPAATRGVFVDPFLDDAMRDLGQSQTAAIVDGELMLPIRADVAPLSDATAPLTLPFKKVVLVEQTARTGHMRINPYSAFDPIPATVTLTPPVDYWTQTETVNGADVTRIFGSGGATRTSESIERRTVGTRKAETLRPISITFRAEGFRPDEEIRRVIFDGIELAVEAA
;
A
#
# COMPACT_ATOMS: atom_id res chain seq x y z
N HIS A 1 -18.65 -5.79 -19.34
CA HIS A 1 -18.31 -4.80 -18.32
C HIS A 1 -16.91 -4.29 -18.63
N TYR A 2 -16.65 -2.99 -18.54
CA TYR A 2 -15.33 -2.43 -18.77
C TYR A 2 -15.18 -1.06 -18.11
N VAL A 3 -13.95 -0.68 -17.80
CA VAL A 3 -13.57 0.67 -17.33
C VAL A 3 -13.29 1.55 -18.55
N ILE A 4 -13.79 2.78 -18.54
CA ILE A 4 -13.54 3.77 -19.59
C ILE A 4 -12.27 4.56 -19.25
N ASN A 5 -12.23 5.09 -18.03
CA ASN A 5 -11.08 5.81 -17.50
C ASN A 5 -10.99 5.65 -15.98
N GLY A 6 -9.80 5.88 -15.42
CA GLY A 6 -9.59 5.95 -13.98
C GLY A 6 -9.85 4.62 -13.25
N LEU A 7 -10.50 4.70 -12.09
CA LEU A 7 -10.85 3.55 -11.23
C LEU A 7 -9.66 2.66 -10.85
N ARG A 8 -8.49 3.28 -10.68
CA ARG A 8 -7.29 2.59 -10.24
C ARG A 8 -7.27 2.53 -8.73
N LEU A 9 -7.11 1.33 -8.20
CA LEU A 9 -6.95 1.09 -6.78
C LEU A 9 -5.46 1.23 -6.40
N VAL A 10 -5.20 2.01 -5.36
CA VAL A 10 -3.86 2.23 -4.81
C VAL A 10 -3.88 1.91 -3.32
N TRP A 11 -2.88 1.17 -2.85
CA TRP A 11 -2.67 0.94 -1.41
C TRP A 11 -2.09 2.20 -0.77
N VAL A 12 -2.63 2.60 0.38
CA VAL A 12 -2.20 3.81 1.10
C VAL A 12 -1.44 3.44 2.37
N GLU A 13 -2.12 2.73 3.27
CA GLU A 13 -1.59 2.36 4.58
C GLU A 13 -2.31 1.14 5.15
N SER A 14 -1.70 0.52 6.15
CA SER A 14 -2.30 -0.58 6.92
C SER A 14 -1.98 -0.42 8.40
N ASN A 15 -3.00 -0.55 9.24
CA ASN A 15 -2.91 -0.59 10.69
C ASN A 15 -3.31 -1.98 11.19
N ASP A 16 -3.13 -2.26 12.48
CA ASP A 16 -3.48 -3.57 13.08
C ASP A 16 -4.97 -3.90 13.01
N THR A 17 -5.82 -2.91 12.76
CA THR A 17 -7.29 -3.06 12.67
C THR A 17 -7.82 -2.95 11.25
N GLU A 18 -7.18 -2.18 10.38
CA GLU A 18 -7.75 -1.80 9.07
C GLU A 18 -6.67 -1.58 8.01
N GLU A 19 -6.98 -1.96 6.77
CA GLU A 19 -6.24 -1.59 5.57
C GLU A 19 -6.99 -0.50 4.80
N THR A 20 -6.26 0.52 4.39
CA THR A 20 -6.80 1.67 3.66
C THR A 20 -6.31 1.67 2.22
N TYR A 21 -7.26 1.82 1.30
CA TYR A 21 -7.03 1.95 -0.12
C TYR A 21 -7.65 3.24 -0.65
N SER A 22 -7.06 3.79 -1.71
CA SER A 22 -7.64 4.89 -2.47
C SER A 22 -8.03 4.39 -3.85
N LEU A 23 -9.32 4.43 -4.16
CA LEU A 23 -9.83 4.21 -5.51
C LEU A 23 -9.95 5.56 -6.21
N GLN A 24 -9.20 5.77 -7.29
CA GLN A 24 -9.24 7.01 -8.07
C GLN A 24 -10.62 7.21 -8.72
N GLU A 25 -10.98 8.47 -8.95
CA GLU A 25 -12.14 8.86 -9.76
C GLU A 25 -12.10 8.21 -11.15
N GLY A 26 -13.26 8.06 -11.76
CA GLY A 26 -13.37 7.47 -13.10
C GLY A 26 -14.74 6.93 -13.44
N LYS A 27 -14.83 6.35 -14.63
CA LYS A 27 -16.08 5.84 -15.21
C LYS A 27 -15.94 4.38 -15.62
N ALA A 28 -16.99 3.61 -15.37
CA ALA A 28 -17.12 2.24 -15.84
C ALA A 28 -18.51 1.93 -16.35
N HIS A 29 -18.59 0.97 -17.28
CA HIS A 29 -19.84 0.33 -17.68
C HIS A 29 -19.97 -1.05 -17.07
N VAL A 30 -20.97 -1.21 -16.21
CA VAL A 30 -21.30 -2.48 -15.55
C VAL A 30 -22.68 -2.92 -16.02
N TYR A 31 -22.74 -4.03 -16.77
CA TYR A 31 -23.97 -4.63 -17.28
C TYR A 31 -24.82 -3.66 -18.12
N GLY A 32 -24.18 -2.76 -18.86
CA GLY A 32 -24.83 -1.72 -19.67
C GLY A 32 -25.20 -0.44 -18.91
N HIS A 33 -24.87 -0.31 -17.63
CA HIS A 33 -25.09 0.89 -16.82
C HIS A 33 -23.79 1.65 -16.66
N GLU A 34 -23.83 2.96 -16.91
CA GLU A 34 -22.71 3.86 -16.62
C GLU A 34 -22.68 4.15 -15.12
N ILE A 35 -21.50 3.97 -14.54
CA ILE A 35 -21.20 4.32 -13.16
C ILE A 35 -20.07 5.33 -13.22
N GLU A 36 -20.31 6.50 -12.64
CA GLU A 36 -19.35 7.58 -12.54
C GLU A 36 -19.02 7.83 -11.07
N LEU A 37 -17.73 7.75 -10.77
CA LEU A 37 -17.15 8.16 -9.51
C LEU A 37 -16.48 9.51 -9.74
N ALA A 38 -17.14 10.58 -9.31
CA ALA A 38 -16.68 11.96 -9.54
C ALA A 38 -15.44 12.33 -8.73
N THR A 39 -15.21 11.66 -7.60
CA THR A 39 -14.09 11.89 -6.70
C THR A 39 -13.47 10.57 -6.27
N ALA A 40 -12.17 10.59 -5.95
CA ALA A 40 -11.52 9.44 -5.34
C ALA A 40 -12.22 9.02 -4.04
N LEU A 41 -12.34 7.71 -3.84
CA LEU A 41 -12.92 7.12 -2.64
C LEU A 41 -11.85 6.45 -1.80
N ARG A 42 -11.84 6.76 -0.51
CA ARG A 42 -11.02 6.05 0.49
C ARG A 42 -11.80 4.83 0.98
N LEU A 43 -11.32 3.63 0.61
CA LEU A 43 -11.89 2.35 1.02
C LEU A 43 -11.14 1.83 2.24
N ARG A 44 -11.87 1.52 3.30
CA ARG A 44 -11.32 0.96 4.54
C ARG A 44 -11.87 -0.44 4.70
N TYR A 45 -10.98 -1.42 4.80
CA TYR A 45 -11.33 -2.81 5.05
C TYR A 45 -10.72 -3.28 6.36
N PRO A 46 -11.41 -4.16 7.10
CA PRO A 46 -10.85 -4.72 8.33
C PRO A 46 -9.63 -5.59 8.01
N PHE A 47 -8.62 -5.53 8.88
CA PHE A 47 -7.45 -6.41 8.85
C PHE A 47 -7.85 -7.79 9.37
N ASP A 48 -8.24 -8.69 8.45
CA ASP A 48 -8.87 -9.97 8.76
C ASP A 48 -8.15 -11.19 8.13
N PRO A 49 -6.94 -11.51 8.62
CA PRO A 49 -6.18 -12.67 8.16
C PRO A 49 -6.86 -13.99 8.57
N ASP A 50 -6.83 -14.96 7.67
CA ASP A 50 -7.18 -16.34 8.00
C ASP A 50 -6.01 -17.00 8.72
N LEU A 51 -6.29 -17.66 9.84
CA LEU A 51 -5.26 -18.22 10.72
C LEU A 51 -5.12 -19.72 10.52
N GLN A 52 -3.89 -20.21 10.57
CA GLN A 52 -3.59 -21.63 10.59
C GLN A 52 -2.78 -22.00 11.82
N LEU A 53 -3.24 -22.99 12.58
CA LEU A 53 -2.46 -23.56 13.68
C LEU A 53 -1.34 -24.43 13.12
N ILE A 54 -0.11 -24.14 13.51
CA ILE A 54 1.05 -24.99 13.34
C ILE A 54 1.37 -25.62 14.70
N GLN A 55 1.53 -26.94 14.71
CA GLN A 55 1.83 -27.69 15.92
C GLN A 55 3.22 -28.30 15.81
N THR A 56 3.96 -28.22 16.91
CA THR A 56 5.24 -28.86 17.16
C THR A 56 6.25 -28.59 16.06
N GLU A 57 6.42 -27.33 15.66
CA GLU A 57 7.48 -26.97 14.74
C GLU A 57 8.84 -27.10 15.44
N PRO A 58 9.75 -27.97 14.95
CA PRO A 58 11.01 -28.25 15.64
C PRO A 58 12.12 -27.32 15.15
N HIS A 59 12.82 -26.69 16.09
CA HIS A 59 14.05 -25.95 15.82
C HIS A 59 15.18 -26.47 16.71
N GLN A 60 16.39 -26.58 16.14
CA GLN A 60 17.55 -27.01 16.92
C GLN A 60 18.13 -25.81 17.68
N TYR A 61 18.23 -25.90 19.00
CA TYR A 61 18.86 -24.87 19.81
C TYR A 61 20.38 -24.95 19.71
N ARG A 62 21.00 -23.85 19.28
CA ARG A 62 22.45 -23.67 19.22
C ARG A 62 22.80 -22.42 19.99
N ASP A 63 23.50 -22.60 21.10
CA ASP A 63 24.01 -21.48 21.88
C ASP A 63 25.26 -20.91 21.20
N ASN A 64 25.20 -19.64 20.80
CA ASN A 64 26.35 -18.90 20.25
C ASN A 64 27.22 -18.28 21.36
N GLY A 65 27.10 -18.75 22.61
CA GLY A 65 27.92 -18.34 23.76
C GLY A 65 27.27 -17.30 24.68
N ASN A 66 26.06 -16.85 24.35
CA ASN A 66 25.33 -15.82 25.11
C ASN A 66 24.13 -16.39 25.88
N GLY A 67 23.87 -17.70 25.81
CA GLY A 67 22.71 -18.33 26.44
C GLY A 67 21.36 -17.94 25.81
N LYS A 68 21.39 -17.30 24.63
CA LYS A 68 20.21 -16.85 23.87
C LYS A 68 20.33 -17.28 22.41
N MET A 69 19.20 -17.66 21.81
CA MET A 69 19.10 -17.94 20.38
C MET A 69 17.81 -17.34 19.80
N ARG A 70 17.93 -16.62 18.69
CA ARG A 70 16.80 -16.18 17.87
C ARG A 70 16.32 -17.33 16.98
N ILE A 71 15.05 -17.70 17.09
CA ILE A 71 14.42 -18.77 16.32
C ILE A 71 13.46 -18.17 15.30
N ASN A 72 13.83 -18.25 14.02
CA ASN A 72 12.93 -17.89 12.94
C ASN A 72 12.03 -19.07 12.62
N VAL A 73 10.72 -18.84 12.61
CA VAL A 73 9.76 -19.87 12.21
C VAL A 73 9.78 -20.05 10.70
N ASP A 74 9.51 -21.26 10.26
CA ASP A 74 9.43 -21.62 8.84
C ASP A 74 8.21 -20.99 8.17
N ARG A 75 7.16 -20.66 8.94
CA ARG A 75 5.86 -20.17 8.42
C ARG A 75 5.45 -18.84 9.04
N ALA A 76 6.24 -17.82 8.76
CA ALA A 76 5.85 -16.43 8.99
C ALA A 76 4.70 -15.99 8.04
N PRO A 77 3.85 -15.01 8.42
CA PRO A 77 3.89 -14.21 9.64
C PRO A 77 3.15 -14.83 10.83
N ILE A 78 3.72 -14.72 12.04
CA ILE A 78 3.12 -15.18 13.30
C ILE A 78 1.99 -14.24 13.72
N HIS A 79 0.84 -14.82 14.06
CA HIS A 79 -0.25 -14.14 14.74
C HIS A 79 -0.09 -14.19 16.26
N ASP A 80 0.00 -15.40 16.81
CA ASP A 80 0.27 -15.64 18.22
C ASP A 80 1.09 -16.92 18.43
N VAL A 81 1.83 -16.98 19.53
CA VAL A 81 2.52 -18.20 19.99
C VAL A 81 1.67 -18.82 21.10
N ARG A 82 1.27 -20.08 20.92
CA ARG A 82 0.37 -20.79 21.84
C ARG A 82 1.13 -21.60 22.87
N LYS A 83 2.21 -22.24 22.46
CA LYS A 83 3.03 -23.09 23.33
C LYS A 83 4.44 -23.11 22.81
N LEU A 84 5.40 -22.96 23.73
CA LEU A 84 6.82 -23.05 23.43
C LEU A 84 7.45 -23.96 24.49
N SER A 85 7.90 -25.12 24.05
CA SER A 85 8.53 -26.14 24.89
C SER A 85 10.02 -26.18 24.62
N ILE A 86 10.82 -26.09 25.69
CA ILE A 86 12.28 -26.15 25.63
C ILE A 86 12.81 -27.22 26.58
N HIS A 87 13.99 -27.77 26.27
CA HIS A 87 14.70 -28.63 27.21
C HIS A 87 15.57 -27.74 28.09
N ARG A 88 15.40 -27.82 29.41
CA ARG A 88 16.18 -27.04 30.38
C ARG A 88 16.89 -27.97 31.35
N GLU A 89 18.14 -27.64 31.66
CA GLU A 89 18.91 -28.32 32.70
C GLU A 89 18.72 -27.60 34.03
N LYS A 90 18.46 -28.36 35.09
CA LYS A 90 18.28 -27.84 36.45
C LYS A 90 18.99 -28.75 37.44
N THR A 91 19.63 -28.13 38.42
CA THR A 91 20.15 -28.84 39.60
C THR A 91 19.19 -28.60 40.76
N ALA A 92 18.63 -29.68 41.30
CA ALA A 92 17.75 -29.64 42.46
C ALA A 92 18.33 -30.47 43.61
N THR A 93 18.06 -30.02 44.84
CA THR A 93 18.35 -30.80 46.04
C THR A 93 17.12 -31.63 46.39
N VAL A 94 17.27 -32.95 46.41
CA VAL A 94 16.20 -33.91 46.68
C VAL A 94 16.48 -34.58 48.03
N LEU A 95 15.43 -34.77 48.83
CA LEU A 95 15.51 -35.52 50.08
C LEU A 95 15.35 -37.01 49.77
N HIS A 96 16.29 -37.82 50.24
CA HIS A 96 16.21 -39.25 50.12
C HIS A 96 15.22 -39.85 51.12
N GLY A 97 14.44 -40.84 50.67
CA GLY A 97 13.44 -41.54 51.46
C GLY A 97 13.93 -42.15 52.79
N SER A 98 12.99 -42.56 53.62
CA SER A 98 13.27 -43.07 54.98
C SER A 98 13.76 -44.53 55.04
N TYR A 99 13.85 -45.21 53.89
CA TYR A 99 14.31 -46.58 53.76
C TYR A 99 15.10 -46.75 52.46
N ALA A 100 15.87 -47.84 52.32
CA ALA A 100 16.67 -48.12 51.13
C ALA A 100 15.80 -48.62 49.96
N GLY A 101 16.15 -48.26 48.73
CA GLY A 101 15.45 -48.60 47.51
C GLY A 101 14.19 -47.77 47.25
N VAL A 102 14.11 -46.55 47.81
CA VAL A 102 12.97 -45.65 47.60
C VAL A 102 13.02 -45.02 46.21
N ALA A 103 11.86 -44.68 45.65
CA ALA A 103 11.76 -43.81 44.50
C ALA A 103 11.52 -42.36 44.95
N ASP A 104 12.53 -41.50 44.80
CA ASP A 104 12.45 -40.10 45.20
C ASP A 104 11.92 -39.24 44.05
N ALA A 105 10.85 -38.48 44.29
CA ALA A 105 10.23 -37.66 43.25
C ALA A 105 11.05 -36.42 42.92
N LEU A 106 11.27 -36.15 41.62
CA LEU A 106 11.86 -34.90 41.16
C LEU A 106 10.82 -33.78 41.19
N PRO A 107 11.23 -32.52 41.44
CA PRO A 107 10.28 -31.42 41.65
C PRO A 107 9.60 -30.92 40.37
N ASP A 108 10.19 -31.16 39.18
CA ASP A 108 9.60 -30.74 37.90
C ASP A 108 8.96 -31.94 37.17
N PRO A 109 7.77 -31.76 36.57
CA PRO A 109 7.17 -32.76 35.71
C PRO A 109 7.93 -32.89 34.36
N ALA A 110 7.82 -34.03 33.69
CA ALA A 110 8.41 -34.30 32.37
C ALA A 110 9.96 -34.25 32.31
N VAL A 111 10.60 -35.00 33.21
CA VAL A 111 12.04 -35.25 33.19
C VAL A 111 12.39 -36.21 32.04
N ILE A 112 13.36 -35.83 31.21
CA ILE A 112 13.82 -36.61 30.06
C ILE A 112 14.96 -37.54 30.49
N GLU A 113 15.97 -36.97 31.15
CA GLU A 113 17.17 -37.70 31.55
C GLU A 113 17.82 -37.06 32.79
N ILE A 114 18.53 -37.88 33.56
CA ILE A 114 19.36 -37.44 34.68
C ILE A 114 20.80 -37.34 34.17
N VAL A 115 21.41 -36.17 34.30
CA VAL A 115 22.78 -35.91 33.86
C VAL A 115 23.78 -36.33 34.94
N ALA A 116 23.51 -36.01 36.21
CA ALA A 116 24.38 -36.37 37.31
C ALA A 116 23.63 -36.40 38.66
N VAL A 117 23.98 -37.36 39.50
CA VAL A 117 23.52 -37.43 40.91
C VAL A 117 24.75 -37.42 41.81
N LYS A 118 24.81 -36.47 42.74
CA LYS A 118 25.95 -36.30 43.64
C LYS A 118 25.52 -36.05 45.07
N GLN A 119 26.22 -36.70 46.00
CA GLN A 119 26.16 -36.42 47.42
C GLN A 119 27.58 -36.25 47.97
N GLY A 120 27.94 -35.04 48.38
CA GLY A 120 29.31 -34.71 48.76
C GLY A 120 30.31 -35.00 47.62
N GLY A 121 31.29 -35.87 47.87
CA GLY A 121 32.27 -36.31 46.86
C GLY A 121 31.84 -37.51 46.01
N THR A 122 30.74 -38.18 46.35
CA THR A 122 30.29 -39.41 45.69
C THR A 122 29.39 -39.08 44.51
N THR A 123 29.72 -39.59 43.32
CA THR A 123 28.87 -39.52 42.13
C THR A 123 28.27 -40.90 41.87
N TYR A 124 26.95 -40.99 41.91
CA TYR A 124 26.23 -42.25 41.68
C TYR A 124 26.10 -42.51 40.18
N LYS A 125 26.05 -43.79 39.79
CA LYS A 125 26.00 -44.21 38.39
C LYS A 125 24.60 -44.67 38.02
N GLN A 126 24.05 -44.08 36.95
CA GLN A 126 22.81 -44.55 36.33
C GLN A 126 22.91 -46.04 35.97
N THR A 127 21.79 -46.76 36.09
CA THR A 127 21.59 -48.21 35.91
C THR A 127 22.30 -49.15 36.89
N LYS A 128 23.38 -48.71 37.54
CA LYS A 128 24.04 -49.45 38.62
C LYS A 128 23.49 -49.09 39.99
N ASP A 129 23.38 -47.79 40.26
CA ASP A 129 23.03 -47.23 41.56
C ASP A 129 21.61 -46.68 41.56
N TYR A 130 21.13 -46.10 40.45
CA TYR A 130 19.75 -45.59 40.33
C TYR A 130 19.22 -45.70 38.89
N VAL A 131 17.89 -45.67 38.74
CA VAL A 131 17.18 -45.62 37.46
C VAL A 131 16.20 -44.44 37.46
N LEU A 132 15.97 -43.81 36.30
CA LEU A 132 14.90 -42.82 36.15
C LEU A 132 13.60 -43.55 35.82
N ASN A 133 12.59 -43.45 36.67
CA ASN A 133 11.29 -44.07 36.45
C ASN A 133 10.16 -43.09 36.75
N ALA A 134 9.28 -42.83 35.78
CA ALA A 134 8.12 -41.92 35.92
C ALA A 134 8.44 -40.52 36.52
N GLY A 135 9.62 -39.96 36.24
CA GLY A 135 10.05 -38.67 36.82
C GLY A 135 10.57 -38.76 38.26
N GLN A 136 10.87 -39.97 38.74
CA GLN A 136 11.44 -40.26 40.05
C GLN A 136 12.82 -40.90 39.89
N VAL A 137 13.70 -40.64 40.85
CA VAL A 137 14.98 -41.34 41.00
C VAL A 137 14.71 -42.62 41.79
N ASP A 138 14.63 -43.74 41.08
CA ASP A 138 14.38 -45.06 41.64
C ASP A 138 15.70 -45.71 42.05
N TRP A 139 15.90 -45.87 43.35
CA TRP A 139 17.08 -46.48 43.96
C TRP A 139 16.94 -47.99 44.17
N SER A 140 15.94 -48.65 43.57
CA SER A 140 15.78 -50.11 43.63
C SER A 140 17.00 -50.96 43.18
N PRO A 141 17.92 -50.50 42.32
CA PRO A 141 19.16 -51.25 42.07
C PRO A 141 20.00 -51.38 43.34
N ALA A 142 20.57 -52.56 43.61
CA ALA A 142 21.38 -52.85 44.80
C ALA A 142 22.80 -52.20 44.77
N GLY A 143 22.92 -50.99 44.21
CA GLY A 143 24.14 -50.21 44.13
C GLY A 143 24.36 -49.33 45.35
N ALA A 144 25.19 -48.29 45.20
CA ALA A 144 25.39 -47.30 46.24
C ALA A 144 24.19 -46.34 46.29
N GLU A 145 23.62 -46.12 47.47
CA GLU A 145 22.48 -45.21 47.68
C GLU A 145 22.84 -44.16 48.75
N PRO A 146 22.27 -42.94 48.69
CA PRO A 146 22.35 -41.96 49.76
C PRO A 146 21.85 -42.53 51.10
N ALA A 147 22.36 -42.00 52.21
CA ALA A 147 21.87 -42.44 53.53
C ALA A 147 20.38 -42.07 53.70
N PRO A 148 19.53 -42.94 54.28
CA PRO A 148 18.11 -42.62 54.53
C PRO A 148 17.94 -41.30 55.27
N GLY A 149 17.06 -40.42 54.78
CA GLY A 149 16.81 -39.10 55.37
C GLY A 149 17.87 -38.03 55.06
N SER A 150 18.85 -38.31 54.21
CA SER A 150 19.84 -37.33 53.75
C SER A 150 19.44 -36.65 52.44
N SER A 151 19.94 -35.44 52.19
CA SER A 151 19.71 -34.73 50.92
C SER A 151 20.85 -34.97 49.93
N TYR A 152 20.53 -35.04 48.64
CA TYR A 152 21.50 -35.15 47.55
C TYR A 152 21.15 -34.20 46.40
N SER A 153 22.13 -33.90 45.55
CA SER A 153 21.97 -33.01 44.40
C SER A 153 21.76 -33.83 43.13
N VAL A 154 20.73 -33.49 42.35
CA VAL A 154 20.43 -34.10 41.06
C VAL A 154 20.44 -33.01 40.00
N THR A 155 21.28 -33.18 38.99
CA THR A 155 21.21 -32.42 37.75
C THR A 155 20.47 -33.25 36.72
N TYR A 156 19.34 -32.76 36.23
CA TYR A 156 18.50 -33.42 35.23
C TYR A 156 18.02 -32.45 34.16
N ARG A 157 17.61 -33.00 33.02
CA ARG A 157 16.99 -32.27 31.92
C ARG A 157 15.50 -32.56 31.89
N HIS A 158 14.71 -31.51 31.81
CA HIS A 158 13.26 -31.60 31.77
C HIS A 158 12.70 -30.69 30.68
N ILE A 159 11.47 -30.97 30.23
CA ILE A 159 10.74 -30.11 29.30
C ILE A 159 9.98 -29.07 30.11
N VAL A 160 10.24 -27.80 29.82
CA VAL A 160 9.51 -26.68 30.43
C VAL A 160 8.86 -25.83 29.35
N GLN A 161 7.67 -25.32 29.65
CA GLN A 161 7.00 -24.34 28.80
C GLN A 161 7.46 -22.95 29.20
N VAL A 162 7.88 -22.16 28.23
CA VAL A 162 8.37 -20.78 28.44
C VAL A 162 7.64 -19.82 27.53
N GLU A 163 7.56 -18.56 27.93
CA GLU A 163 7.06 -17.51 27.06
C GLU A 163 8.17 -17.03 26.09
N PRO A 164 7.83 -16.74 24.83
CA PRO A 164 8.78 -16.19 23.87
C PRO A 164 9.21 -14.77 24.26
N ILE A 165 10.49 -14.46 24.08
CA ILE A 165 11.06 -13.12 24.29
C ILE A 165 11.18 -12.42 22.93
N ASP A 166 10.97 -11.10 22.87
CA ASP A 166 11.09 -10.30 21.64
C ASP A 166 10.35 -10.93 20.44
N LEU A 167 9.06 -11.23 20.64
CA LEU A 167 8.22 -11.79 19.58
C LEU A 167 8.06 -10.77 18.45
N ASP A 168 8.46 -11.18 17.25
CA ASP A 168 8.18 -10.47 16.00
C ASP A 168 7.37 -11.37 15.04
N GLU A 169 7.03 -10.85 13.88
CA GLU A 169 6.20 -11.59 12.91
C GLU A 169 6.93 -12.78 12.28
N ARG A 170 8.26 -12.87 12.40
CA ARG A 170 9.09 -13.92 11.80
C ARG A 170 9.66 -14.90 12.83
N GLY A 171 9.47 -14.67 14.12
CA GLY A 171 9.87 -15.56 15.20
C GLY A 171 10.03 -14.86 16.55
N PHE A 172 10.79 -15.49 17.44
CA PHE A 172 11.07 -15.00 18.79
C PHE A 172 12.47 -15.41 19.24
N THR A 173 12.88 -14.94 20.41
CA THR A 173 14.12 -15.32 21.10
C THR A 173 13.83 -16.27 22.26
N VAL A 174 14.72 -17.26 22.44
CA VAL A 174 14.68 -18.25 23.51
C VAL A 174 15.99 -18.21 24.30
N GLU A 175 15.91 -18.43 25.61
CA GLU A 175 17.06 -18.42 26.51
C GLU A 175 17.14 -19.69 27.36
N ASN A 176 18.34 -20.00 27.84
CA ASN A 176 18.60 -21.04 28.84
C ASN A 176 18.12 -22.45 28.43
N ALA A 177 18.02 -22.73 27.13
CA ALA A 177 17.77 -24.09 26.65
C ALA A 177 19.09 -24.88 26.58
N VAL A 178 19.01 -26.20 26.67
CA VAL A 178 20.19 -27.07 26.57
C VAL A 178 20.76 -27.03 25.14
N PRO A 179 22.06 -26.74 24.94
CA PRO A 179 22.68 -26.76 23.61
C PRO A 179 22.48 -28.11 22.90
N GLY A 180 22.07 -28.07 21.64
CA GLY A 180 21.82 -29.26 20.81
C GLY A 180 20.45 -29.90 21.00
N SER A 181 19.63 -29.41 21.93
CA SER A 181 18.25 -29.87 22.13
C SER A 181 17.28 -29.30 21.10
N LEU A 182 16.08 -29.88 21.03
CA LEU A 182 14.98 -29.38 20.20
C LEU A 182 14.13 -28.41 21.00
N VAL A 183 13.84 -27.27 20.36
CA VAL A 183 12.81 -26.32 20.77
C VAL A 183 11.59 -26.61 19.91
N GLN A 184 10.43 -26.79 20.55
CA GLN A 184 9.19 -27.08 19.86
C GLN A 184 8.22 -25.92 20.08
N VAL A 185 7.66 -25.40 18.99
CA VAL A 185 6.72 -24.28 19.05
C VAL A 185 5.40 -24.61 18.37
N ASP A 186 4.30 -24.29 19.07
CA ASP A 186 2.95 -24.24 18.54
C ASP A 186 2.57 -22.77 18.38
N TYR A 187 2.18 -22.36 17.18
CA TYR A 187 1.84 -20.97 16.88
C TYR A 187 0.76 -20.89 15.80
N GLN A 188 0.04 -19.78 15.75
CA GLN A 188 -0.86 -19.48 14.65
C GLN A 188 -0.16 -18.59 13.64
N THR A 189 -0.21 -18.96 12.37
CA THR A 189 0.33 -18.17 11.26
C THR A 189 -0.80 -17.53 10.45
N ARG A 190 -0.56 -16.33 9.93
CA ARG A 190 -1.47 -15.61 9.03
C ARG A 190 -1.27 -16.13 7.61
N LEU A 191 -2.33 -16.68 6.99
CA LEU A 191 -2.23 -17.23 5.65
C LEU A 191 -2.34 -16.14 4.58
N PRO A 192 -1.41 -16.09 3.61
CA PRO A 192 -1.54 -15.22 2.44
C PRO A 192 -2.86 -15.46 1.70
N ARG A 193 -3.46 -14.38 1.21
CA ARG A 193 -4.76 -14.39 0.54
C ARG A 193 -4.79 -13.35 -0.57
N THR A 194 -5.43 -13.68 -1.69
CA THR A 194 -5.65 -12.72 -2.77
C THR A 194 -7.14 -12.43 -2.87
N ASP A 195 -7.53 -11.20 -2.57
CA ASP A 195 -8.91 -10.74 -2.59
C ASP A 195 -9.21 -10.00 -3.89
N THR A 196 -10.47 -10.03 -4.32
CA THR A 196 -10.92 -9.34 -5.55
C THR A 196 -11.83 -8.18 -5.18
N LEU A 197 -11.50 -6.98 -5.64
CA LEU A 197 -12.37 -5.81 -5.55
C LEU A 197 -13.27 -5.76 -6.78
N THR A 198 -14.58 -5.75 -6.56
CA THR A 198 -15.58 -5.70 -7.63
C THR A 198 -16.50 -4.48 -7.49
N LEU A 199 -17.02 -4.04 -8.64
CA LEU A 199 -18.00 -2.97 -8.77
C LEU A 199 -19.30 -3.54 -9.34
N ASP A 200 -20.40 -3.37 -8.60
CA ASP A 200 -21.75 -3.78 -9.02
C ASP A 200 -22.45 -2.69 -9.84
N ARG A 201 -23.52 -3.06 -10.57
CA ARG A 201 -24.37 -2.17 -11.39
C ARG A 201 -24.90 -0.95 -10.62
N LYS A 202 -25.06 -1.06 -9.31
CA LYS A 202 -25.52 0.03 -8.43
C LYS A 202 -24.42 1.00 -8.01
N GLY A 203 -23.16 0.79 -8.41
CA GLY A 203 -22.03 1.58 -7.94
C GLY A 203 -21.45 1.10 -6.60
N ASN A 204 -21.93 -0.02 -6.06
CA ASN A 204 -21.43 -0.57 -4.81
C ASN A 204 -20.10 -1.30 -5.04
N LEU A 205 -19.11 -0.97 -4.21
CA LEU A 205 -17.80 -1.61 -4.18
C LEU A 205 -17.81 -2.74 -3.15
N THR A 206 -17.50 -3.96 -3.60
CA THR A 206 -17.48 -5.13 -2.72
C THR A 206 -16.13 -5.84 -2.79
N ARG A 207 -15.55 -6.13 -1.63
CA ARG A 207 -14.37 -6.99 -1.51
C ARG A 207 -14.84 -8.44 -1.38
N ILE A 208 -14.48 -9.27 -2.36
CA ILE A 208 -14.68 -10.71 -2.31
C ILE A 208 -13.41 -11.35 -1.77
N LYS A 209 -13.51 -12.01 -0.60
CA LYS A 209 -12.39 -12.70 0.02
C LYS A 209 -11.99 -13.92 -0.80
N GLY A 210 -10.69 -14.05 -1.06
CA GLY A 210 -10.15 -15.24 -1.70
C GLY A 210 -10.05 -16.43 -0.76
N MET A 211 -9.61 -17.56 -1.32
CA MET A 211 -9.26 -18.72 -0.48
C MET A 211 -7.83 -18.55 0.03
N PRO A 212 -7.60 -18.60 1.36
CA PRO A 212 -6.27 -18.48 1.92
C PRO A 212 -5.40 -19.68 1.50
N ARG A 213 -4.19 -19.41 1.02
CA ARG A 213 -3.22 -20.44 0.63
C ARG A 213 -1.81 -19.99 0.93
N ARG A 214 -0.98 -20.92 1.42
CA ARG A 214 0.44 -20.66 1.72
C ARG A 214 1.24 -20.25 0.50
N ALA A 215 1.01 -20.93 -0.62
CA ALA A 215 1.72 -20.70 -1.86
C ALA A 215 0.69 -20.46 -2.97
N ASN A 216 0.96 -19.46 -3.81
CA ASN A 216 0.15 -19.09 -4.96
C ASN A 216 -1.35 -18.89 -4.60
N PRO A 217 -1.67 -17.96 -3.68
CA PRO A 217 -3.06 -17.62 -3.39
C PRO A 217 -3.74 -17.09 -4.66
N LYS A 218 -4.90 -17.65 -4.97
CA LYS A 218 -5.66 -17.32 -6.18
C LYS A 218 -6.80 -16.38 -5.83
N ALA A 219 -6.95 -15.34 -6.65
CA ALA A 219 -8.08 -14.44 -6.59
C ALA A 219 -9.37 -15.19 -6.99
N PRO A 220 -10.49 -15.00 -6.27
CA PRO A 220 -11.79 -15.48 -6.72
C PRO A 220 -12.24 -14.68 -7.94
N PRO A 221 -12.92 -15.30 -8.91
CA PRO A 221 -13.48 -14.56 -10.05
C PRO A 221 -14.59 -13.63 -9.57
N ALA A 222 -14.79 -12.51 -10.27
CA ALA A 222 -15.93 -11.64 -10.01
C ALA A 222 -17.25 -12.40 -10.18
N THR A 223 -18.21 -12.10 -9.30
CA THR A 223 -19.57 -12.65 -9.41
C THR A 223 -20.26 -12.11 -10.67
N THR A 224 -21.14 -12.92 -11.27
CA THR A 224 -21.92 -12.51 -12.45
C THR A 224 -22.62 -11.17 -12.21
N GLY A 225 -22.49 -10.25 -13.17
CA GLY A 225 -23.07 -8.91 -13.08
C GLY A 225 -22.16 -7.86 -12.45
N GLN A 226 -21.01 -8.26 -11.87
CA GLN A 226 -20.02 -7.34 -11.31
C GLN A 226 -18.78 -7.23 -12.21
N LEU A 227 -18.16 -6.05 -12.19
CA LEU A 227 -16.88 -5.79 -12.83
C LEU A 227 -15.73 -5.99 -11.85
N GLU A 228 -14.75 -6.82 -12.20
CA GLU A 228 -13.48 -6.90 -11.46
C GLU A 228 -12.66 -5.62 -11.71
N LEU A 229 -12.28 -4.92 -10.65
CA LEU A 229 -11.43 -3.73 -10.74
C LEU A 229 -9.95 -4.07 -10.48
N ALA A 230 -9.69 -4.73 -9.35
CA ALA A 230 -8.34 -5.02 -8.91
C ALA A 230 -8.29 -6.28 -8.03
N GLN A 231 -7.12 -6.90 -8.01
CA GLN A 231 -6.77 -7.98 -7.10
C GLN A 231 -5.82 -7.44 -6.02
N MET A 232 -6.13 -7.71 -4.77
CA MET A 232 -5.36 -7.30 -3.60
C MET A 232 -4.66 -8.53 -3.04
N HIS A 233 -3.34 -8.59 -3.18
CA HIS A 233 -2.54 -9.71 -2.69
C HIS A 233 -1.97 -9.40 -1.30
N HIS A 234 -2.58 -10.00 -0.28
CA HIS A 234 -2.22 -9.84 1.12
C HIS A 234 -1.18 -10.89 1.51
N THR A 235 -0.03 -10.43 1.99
CA THR A 235 0.98 -11.27 2.65
C THR A 235 0.91 -11.16 4.18
N TRP A 236 0.13 -10.21 4.71
CA TRP A 236 -0.10 -9.97 6.14
C TRP A 236 1.14 -9.69 6.99
N PHE A 237 2.22 -9.24 6.34
CA PHE A 237 3.38 -8.68 7.02
C PHE A 237 3.17 -7.17 7.18
N ARG A 238 3.58 -6.61 8.34
CA ARG A 238 3.55 -5.15 8.57
C ARG A 238 4.55 -4.41 7.68
N ASP A 239 5.66 -5.04 7.33
CA ASP A 239 6.73 -4.44 6.53
C ASP A 239 6.54 -4.61 5.02
N ALA A 240 5.51 -5.33 4.58
CA ALA A 240 5.23 -5.55 3.16
C ALA A 240 3.85 -4.98 2.79
N PRO A 241 3.78 -3.91 1.98
CA PRO A 241 2.51 -3.33 1.57
C PRO A 241 1.71 -4.34 0.72
N THR A 242 0.39 -4.31 0.87
CA THR A 242 -0.52 -5.14 0.08
C THR A 242 -0.35 -4.82 -1.40
N ARG A 243 0.02 -5.83 -2.19
CA ARG A 243 0.27 -5.65 -3.62
C ARG A 243 -1.06 -5.57 -4.35
N VAL A 244 -1.34 -4.40 -4.93
CA VAL A 244 -2.54 -4.19 -5.75
C VAL A 244 -2.20 -4.40 -7.21
N ARG A 245 -2.91 -5.33 -7.86
CA ARG A 245 -2.84 -5.56 -9.30
C ARG A 245 -4.14 -5.10 -9.92
N ILE A 246 -4.05 -4.17 -10.88
CA ILE A 246 -5.21 -3.75 -11.66
C ILE A 246 -5.51 -4.84 -12.68
N THR A 247 -6.71 -5.42 -12.59
CA THR A 247 -7.19 -6.49 -13.50
C THR A 247 -8.38 -6.02 -14.33
N ALA A 248 -8.87 -4.81 -14.09
CA ALA A 248 -9.97 -4.22 -14.84
C ALA A 248 -9.76 -4.29 -16.35
N ILE A 249 -10.79 -4.74 -17.05
CA ILE A 249 -10.86 -4.67 -18.51
C ILE A 249 -11.10 -3.20 -18.87
N VAL A 250 -10.14 -2.58 -19.57
CA VAL A 250 -10.23 -1.18 -19.98
C VAL A 250 -10.65 -1.09 -21.44
N ALA A 251 -11.61 -0.22 -21.75
CA ALA A 251 -11.93 0.13 -23.12
C ALA A 251 -10.92 1.17 -23.63
N VAL A 252 -10.36 0.89 -24.81
CA VAL A 252 -9.50 1.84 -25.52
C VAL A 252 -10.30 2.45 -26.66
N SER A 253 -10.21 3.77 -26.82
CA SER A 253 -10.90 4.46 -27.90
C SER A 253 -10.28 4.11 -29.26
N MET A 254 -11.08 4.11 -30.33
CA MET A 254 -10.57 3.85 -31.68
C MET A 254 -9.58 4.94 -32.14
N GLY A 255 -9.75 6.18 -31.68
CA GLY A 255 -8.78 7.27 -31.91
C GLY A 255 -7.41 6.92 -31.34
N THR A 256 -7.34 6.48 -30.08
CA THR A 256 -6.08 6.08 -29.45
C THR A 256 -5.41 4.90 -30.17
N LEU A 257 -6.18 3.94 -30.68
CA LEU A 257 -5.64 2.84 -31.49
C LEU A 257 -5.05 3.34 -32.82
N GLN A 258 -5.68 4.34 -33.43
CA GLN A 258 -5.19 4.99 -34.64
C GLN A 258 -3.92 5.80 -34.36
N ASP A 259 -3.87 6.55 -33.26
CA ASP A 259 -2.70 7.32 -32.85
C ASP A 259 -1.50 6.39 -32.59
N MET A 260 -1.71 5.30 -31.83
CA MET A 260 -0.67 4.28 -31.62
C MET A 260 -0.19 3.67 -32.94
N ARG A 261 -1.08 3.51 -33.92
CA ARG A 261 -0.68 3.02 -35.25
C ARG A 261 0.18 4.04 -35.99
N SER A 262 -0.16 5.33 -35.93
CA SER A 262 0.65 6.41 -36.51
C SER A 262 2.02 6.50 -35.83
N ASP A 263 2.09 6.45 -34.49
CA ASP A 263 3.35 6.46 -33.75
C ASP A 263 4.25 5.25 -34.12
N ILE A 264 3.67 4.09 -34.40
CA ILE A 264 4.42 2.93 -34.91
C ILE A 264 5.03 3.22 -36.29
N PHE A 265 4.32 3.93 -37.18
CA PHE A 265 4.87 4.34 -38.48
C PHE A 265 5.98 5.39 -38.32
N ASP A 266 5.80 6.38 -37.45
CA ASP A 266 6.84 7.36 -37.12
C ASP A 266 8.11 6.65 -36.61
N LEU A 267 7.96 5.63 -35.75
CA LEU A 267 9.08 4.82 -35.28
C LEU A 267 9.79 4.07 -36.43
N TYR A 268 9.04 3.57 -37.41
CA TYR A 268 9.65 2.94 -38.59
C TYR A 268 10.44 3.94 -39.43
N ASP A 269 9.93 5.15 -39.63
CA ASP A 269 10.61 6.21 -40.36
C ASP A 269 11.87 6.70 -39.64
N LEU A 270 11.81 6.81 -38.31
CA LEU A 270 12.98 7.12 -37.48
C LEU A 270 14.04 6.02 -37.57
N VAL A 271 13.64 4.74 -37.51
CA VAL A 271 14.55 3.60 -37.71
C VAL A 271 15.14 3.59 -39.12
N ALA A 272 14.37 3.97 -40.15
CA ALA A 272 14.88 4.09 -41.51
C ALA A 272 15.92 5.21 -41.63
N THR A 273 15.66 6.37 -41.02
CA THR A 273 16.60 7.49 -40.93
C THR A 273 17.90 7.09 -40.22
N LEU A 274 17.80 6.38 -39.10
CA LEU A 274 18.97 5.87 -38.37
C LEU A 274 19.79 4.89 -39.21
N LYS A 275 19.13 4.02 -39.99
CA LYS A 275 19.82 3.12 -40.93
C LYS A 275 20.54 3.90 -42.04
N LEU A 276 19.92 4.95 -42.59
CA LEU A 276 20.55 5.82 -43.58
C LEU A 276 21.77 6.54 -43.01
N GLN A 277 21.64 7.12 -41.81
CA GLN A 277 22.75 7.75 -41.11
C GLN A 277 23.90 6.76 -40.87
N THR A 278 23.59 5.56 -40.35
CA THR A 278 24.57 4.50 -40.11
C THR A 278 25.30 4.12 -41.40
N LYS A 279 24.56 3.96 -42.51
CA LYS A 279 25.13 3.66 -43.83
C LYS A 279 26.01 4.80 -44.34
N ALA A 280 25.59 6.06 -44.17
CA ALA A 280 26.36 7.23 -44.59
C ALA A 280 27.69 7.33 -43.81
N ILE A 281 27.65 7.13 -42.49
CA ILE A 281 28.84 7.08 -41.63
C ILE A 281 29.77 5.94 -42.07
N ALA A 282 29.23 4.75 -42.35
CA ALA A 282 30.01 3.61 -42.82
C ALA A 282 30.67 3.85 -44.20
N THR A 283 30.03 4.64 -45.07
CA THR A 283 30.52 4.90 -46.44
C THR A 283 31.60 5.97 -46.48
N ALA A 284 31.50 7.01 -45.64
CA ALA A 284 32.42 8.16 -45.65
C ALA A 284 32.77 8.66 -44.24
N PRO A 285 33.49 7.86 -43.43
CA PRO A 285 33.70 8.15 -42.00
C PRO A 285 34.55 9.40 -41.73
N ALA A 286 35.43 9.79 -42.67
CA ALA A 286 36.27 10.99 -42.51
C ALA A 286 35.53 12.30 -42.82
N ALA A 287 34.54 12.28 -43.71
CA ALA A 287 33.78 13.47 -44.14
C ALA A 287 32.54 13.74 -43.28
N THR A 288 32.05 12.74 -42.53
CA THR A 288 30.83 12.84 -41.71
C THR A 288 31.11 13.00 -40.21
N ARG A 289 32.37 13.15 -39.80
CA ARG A 289 32.74 13.33 -38.39
C ARG A 289 32.25 14.69 -37.88
N GLY A 290 31.25 14.69 -37.01
CA GLY A 290 30.65 15.89 -36.43
C GLY A 290 29.53 16.52 -37.25
N VAL A 291 29.13 15.88 -38.37
CA VAL A 291 27.96 16.29 -39.16
C VAL A 291 26.78 15.42 -38.75
N PHE A 292 25.68 16.06 -38.36
CA PHE A 292 24.39 15.40 -38.15
C PHE A 292 23.36 16.01 -39.10
N VAL A 293 22.30 15.25 -39.38
CA VAL A 293 21.15 15.72 -40.15
C VAL A 293 20.02 15.91 -39.17
N ASP A 294 19.53 17.13 -39.07
CA ASP A 294 18.36 17.47 -38.26
C ASP A 294 17.15 17.66 -39.18
N PRO A 295 16.10 16.83 -39.05
CA PRO A 295 14.86 17.01 -39.80
C PRO A 295 13.97 18.14 -39.24
N PHE A 296 14.42 18.86 -38.20
CA PHE A 296 13.67 19.94 -37.53
C PHE A 296 12.28 19.49 -37.07
N LEU A 297 12.22 18.29 -36.51
CA LEU A 297 11.00 17.73 -35.90
C LEU A 297 10.89 18.08 -34.42
N ASP A 298 12.03 18.21 -33.73
CA ASP A 298 12.13 18.58 -32.32
C ASP A 298 13.41 19.37 -32.03
N ASP A 299 13.54 19.90 -30.81
CA ASP A 299 14.74 20.62 -30.37
C ASP A 299 15.83 19.68 -29.79
N ALA A 300 15.70 18.35 -29.92
CA ALA A 300 16.59 17.40 -29.22
C ALA A 300 18.04 17.43 -29.71
N MET A 301 18.25 17.83 -30.97
CA MET A 301 19.58 17.96 -31.59
C MET A 301 20.22 19.33 -31.36
N ARG A 302 19.57 20.22 -30.58
CA ARG A 302 20.07 21.56 -30.29
C ARG A 302 20.90 21.59 -29.02
N ASP A 303 21.91 22.47 -29.03
CA ASP A 303 22.81 22.66 -27.89
C ASP A 303 22.15 23.47 -26.76
N LEU A 304 21.73 22.80 -25.69
CA LEU A 304 21.12 23.44 -24.51
C LEU A 304 22.09 24.37 -23.75
N GLY A 305 23.40 24.32 -24.02
CA GLY A 305 24.40 25.20 -23.40
C GLY A 305 24.43 26.63 -23.96
N GLN A 306 23.72 26.89 -25.07
CA GLN A 306 23.64 28.20 -25.71
C GLN A 306 22.22 28.76 -25.70
N SER A 307 22.09 30.08 -25.66
CA SER A 307 20.79 30.76 -25.74
C SER A 307 20.15 30.51 -27.11
N GLN A 308 19.07 29.74 -27.14
CA GLN A 308 18.36 29.40 -28.37
C GLN A 308 17.48 30.58 -28.84
N THR A 309 17.86 31.23 -29.95
CA THR A 309 17.15 32.40 -30.50
C THR A 309 16.26 32.07 -31.71
N ALA A 310 16.14 30.79 -32.07
CA ALA A 310 15.33 30.31 -33.19
C ALA A 310 14.34 29.24 -32.71
N ALA A 311 13.16 29.18 -33.31
CA ALA A 311 12.10 28.21 -33.04
C ALA A 311 11.95 27.26 -34.24
N ILE A 312 11.74 25.97 -33.96
CA ILE A 312 11.39 24.98 -34.98
C ILE A 312 9.86 24.88 -35.05
N VAL A 313 9.29 25.08 -36.23
CA VAL A 313 7.85 24.95 -36.48
C VAL A 313 7.67 24.17 -37.79
N ASP A 314 6.94 23.05 -37.72
CA ASP A 314 6.53 22.22 -38.86
C ASP A 314 7.67 21.83 -39.84
N GLY A 315 8.85 21.50 -39.31
CA GLY A 315 10.02 21.11 -40.12
C GLY A 315 10.90 22.28 -40.59
N GLU A 316 10.60 23.51 -40.18
CA GLU A 316 11.35 24.70 -40.54
C GLU A 316 11.89 25.45 -39.32
N LEU A 317 13.12 25.97 -39.42
CA LEU A 317 13.74 26.81 -38.39
C LEU A 317 13.47 28.29 -38.67
N MET A 318 12.77 28.97 -37.77
CA MET A 318 12.35 30.37 -37.89
C MET A 318 12.63 31.20 -36.64
N LEU A 319 12.46 32.51 -36.70
CA LEU A 319 12.60 33.39 -35.52
C LEU A 319 11.37 33.27 -34.61
N PRO A 320 11.55 33.16 -33.27
CA PRO A 320 10.44 32.99 -32.36
C PRO A 320 9.64 34.28 -32.19
N ILE A 321 8.32 34.16 -32.16
CA ILE A 321 7.43 35.26 -31.77
C ILE A 321 7.30 35.25 -30.26
N ARG A 322 7.67 36.37 -29.63
CA ARG A 322 7.47 36.58 -28.19
C ARG A 322 6.09 37.20 -28.00
N ALA A 323 5.16 36.43 -27.43
CA ALA A 323 3.89 36.95 -26.95
C ALA A 323 3.97 37.13 -25.43
N ASP A 324 3.60 38.32 -24.95
CA ASP A 324 3.42 38.58 -23.52
C ASP A 324 1.95 38.35 -23.19
N VAL A 325 1.67 37.40 -22.30
CA VAL A 325 0.30 37.07 -21.89
C VAL A 325 0.06 37.74 -20.56
N ALA A 326 -0.65 38.87 -20.58
CA ALA A 326 -1.12 39.50 -19.36
C ALA A 326 -2.19 38.60 -18.71
N PRO A 327 -2.05 38.22 -17.43
CA PRO A 327 -3.10 37.50 -16.74
C PRO A 327 -4.35 38.38 -16.67
N LEU A 328 -5.49 37.78 -16.95
CA LEU A 328 -6.77 38.41 -16.73
C LEU A 328 -6.93 38.58 -15.21
N SER A 329 -7.12 39.81 -14.72
CA SER A 329 -7.32 40.09 -13.29
C SER A 329 -8.48 39.25 -12.73
N ASP A 330 -8.39 38.85 -11.45
CA ASP A 330 -9.43 38.14 -10.68
C ASP A 330 -10.77 38.90 -10.68
N ALA A 331 -11.48 38.80 -11.78
CA ALA A 331 -12.74 39.49 -11.96
C ALA A 331 -13.84 38.60 -11.36
N THR A 332 -14.46 39.10 -10.30
CA THR A 332 -15.64 38.49 -9.64
C THR A 332 -16.87 38.44 -10.55
N ALA A 333 -16.77 38.99 -11.77
CA ALA A 333 -17.79 39.01 -12.80
C ALA A 333 -17.13 38.87 -14.19
N PRO A 334 -17.86 38.43 -15.22
CA PRO A 334 -17.34 38.38 -16.60
C PRO A 334 -16.78 39.75 -17.01
N LEU A 335 -15.53 39.78 -17.47
CA LEU A 335 -14.91 40.97 -18.03
C LEU A 335 -15.56 41.28 -19.37
N THR A 336 -16.55 42.15 -19.34
CA THR A 336 -17.18 42.70 -20.53
C THR A 336 -16.54 44.03 -20.88
N LEU A 337 -16.53 44.37 -22.17
CA LEU A 337 -16.29 45.75 -22.59
C LEU A 337 -17.27 46.70 -21.88
N PRO A 338 -16.91 47.97 -21.65
CA PRO A 338 -17.80 48.94 -21.01
C PRO A 338 -19.16 48.95 -21.71
N PHE A 339 -20.21 48.59 -20.97
CA PHE A 339 -21.58 48.51 -21.48
C PHE A 339 -22.53 49.25 -20.55
N LYS A 340 -23.63 49.77 -21.11
CA LYS A 340 -24.72 50.40 -20.36
C LYS A 340 -25.97 49.54 -20.53
N LYS A 341 -26.50 48.99 -19.44
CA LYS A 341 -27.79 48.28 -19.48
C LYS A 341 -28.90 49.31 -19.80
N VAL A 342 -29.69 49.03 -20.82
CA VAL A 342 -30.90 49.79 -21.17
C VAL A 342 -32.09 48.87 -20.99
N VAL A 343 -33.06 49.28 -20.19
CA VAL A 343 -34.29 48.52 -19.97
C VAL A 343 -35.18 48.71 -21.20
N LEU A 344 -35.35 47.65 -21.99
CA LEU A 344 -36.18 47.69 -23.21
C LEU A 344 -37.66 47.46 -22.89
N VAL A 345 -37.94 46.67 -21.87
CA VAL A 345 -39.29 46.32 -21.38
C VAL A 345 -39.20 46.18 -19.87
N GLU A 346 -40.06 46.92 -19.15
CA GLU A 346 -40.27 46.74 -17.72
C GLU A 346 -41.72 46.39 -17.44
N GLN A 347 -41.95 45.43 -16.56
CA GLN A 347 -43.28 45.11 -16.04
C GLN A 347 -43.37 45.61 -14.60
N THR A 348 -43.84 46.85 -14.43
CA THR A 348 -44.03 47.51 -13.13
C THR A 348 -45.29 47.04 -12.40
N ALA A 349 -46.25 46.45 -13.11
CA ALA A 349 -47.46 45.88 -12.51
C ALA A 349 -47.19 44.46 -11.99
N ARG A 350 -46.99 44.35 -10.68
CA ARG A 350 -47.01 43.09 -9.94
C ARG A 350 -48.35 42.94 -9.24
N THR A 351 -49.15 41.95 -9.60
CA THR A 351 -50.27 41.50 -8.75
C THR A 351 -49.70 40.98 -7.43
N GLY A 352 -50.32 41.35 -6.32
CA GLY A 352 -49.81 41.19 -4.96
C GLY A 352 -49.16 39.83 -4.67
N HIS A 353 -48.19 39.83 -3.77
CA HIS A 353 -47.54 38.60 -3.33
C HIS A 353 -48.43 37.93 -2.28
N MET A 354 -48.81 36.68 -2.52
CA MET A 354 -49.39 35.82 -1.48
C MET A 354 -48.37 34.72 -1.21
N ARG A 355 -48.05 34.49 0.07
CA ARG A 355 -47.20 33.36 0.45
C ARG A 355 -47.97 32.07 0.11
N ILE A 356 -47.45 31.27 -0.82
CA ILE A 356 -48.05 29.99 -1.23
C ILE A 356 -48.14 29.01 -0.04
N ASN A 357 -47.32 29.21 1.01
CA ASN A 357 -47.40 28.52 2.28
C ASN A 357 -47.25 29.53 3.46
N PRO A 358 -48.36 30.01 4.05
CA PRO A 358 -48.32 31.00 5.14
C PRO A 358 -47.62 30.50 6.42
N TYR A 359 -47.56 29.19 6.62
CA TYR A 359 -47.05 28.56 7.83
C TYR A 359 -45.63 28.02 7.72
N SER A 360 -44.99 28.11 6.54
CA SER A 360 -43.57 27.75 6.33
C SER A 360 -43.13 26.44 6.99
N ALA A 361 -44.03 25.44 7.05
CA ALA A 361 -43.77 24.13 7.62
C ALA A 361 -43.00 23.29 6.60
N PHE A 362 -41.76 23.67 6.33
CA PHE A 362 -40.78 22.81 5.70
C PHE A 362 -39.93 22.20 6.81
N ASP A 363 -39.54 20.95 6.64
CA ASP A 363 -38.41 20.45 7.40
C ASP A 363 -37.21 21.39 7.14
N PRO A 364 -36.45 21.78 8.18
CA PRO A 364 -35.32 22.67 8.02
C PRO A 364 -34.40 22.13 6.92
N ILE A 365 -33.98 23.01 6.02
CA ILE A 365 -33.04 22.67 4.95
C ILE A 365 -31.82 22.06 5.64
N PRO A 366 -31.39 20.84 5.27
CA PRO A 366 -30.26 20.22 5.92
C PRO A 366 -29.04 21.14 5.81
N ALA A 367 -28.28 21.24 6.91
CA ALA A 367 -27.06 22.04 6.93
C ALA A 367 -26.14 21.60 5.79
N THR A 368 -25.71 22.56 4.99
CA THR A 368 -24.87 22.32 3.81
C THR A 368 -23.45 22.77 4.14
N VAL A 369 -22.49 21.88 3.96
CA VAL A 369 -21.07 22.18 4.07
C VAL A 369 -20.48 22.23 2.66
N THR A 370 -19.86 23.36 2.32
CA THR A 370 -19.21 23.57 1.03
C THR A 370 -17.71 23.80 1.23
N LEU A 371 -16.92 23.11 0.40
CA LEU A 371 -15.46 23.22 0.33
C LEU A 371 -15.09 24.18 -0.80
N THR A 372 -14.26 25.20 -0.54
CA THR A 372 -13.77 26.10 -1.59
C THR A 372 -12.24 26.17 -1.56
N PRO A 373 -11.55 25.82 -2.68
CA PRO A 373 -12.09 25.20 -3.89
C PRO A 373 -12.46 23.72 -3.66
N PRO A 374 -13.51 23.19 -4.33
CA PRO A 374 -13.88 21.77 -4.22
C PRO A 374 -12.89 20.82 -4.92
N VAL A 375 -12.17 21.32 -5.93
CA VAL A 375 -11.15 20.59 -6.70
C VAL A 375 -10.00 21.56 -6.97
N ASP A 376 -8.75 21.15 -6.74
CA ASP A 376 -7.57 21.95 -7.05
C ASP A 376 -7.15 21.73 -8.52
N TYR A 377 -7.36 22.74 -9.35
CA TYR A 377 -6.81 22.80 -10.71
C TYR A 377 -5.67 23.81 -10.73
N TRP A 378 -4.50 23.37 -11.18
CA TRP A 378 -3.37 24.26 -11.39
C TRP A 378 -2.59 23.88 -12.63
N THR A 379 -2.07 24.89 -13.31
CA THR A 379 -1.26 24.73 -14.51
C THR A 379 0.12 25.30 -14.21
N GLN A 380 1.15 24.47 -14.33
CA GLN A 380 2.54 24.94 -14.39
C GLN A 380 2.94 25.02 -15.85
N THR A 381 3.15 26.24 -16.35
CA THR A 381 3.70 26.43 -17.69
C THR A 381 5.21 26.57 -17.56
N GLU A 382 5.95 25.54 -17.97
CA GLU A 382 7.39 25.61 -18.13
C GLU A 382 7.69 25.76 -19.62
N THR A 383 7.83 27.00 -20.08
CA THR A 383 8.16 27.27 -21.48
C THR A 383 9.66 27.12 -21.68
N VAL A 384 10.08 25.95 -22.18
CA VAL A 384 11.50 25.69 -22.47
C VAL A 384 11.93 26.42 -23.74
N ASN A 385 11.08 26.54 -24.76
CA ASN A 385 11.36 27.25 -26.02
C ASN A 385 10.13 27.96 -26.58
N GLY A 386 10.34 29.05 -27.33
CA GLY A 386 9.25 29.88 -27.92
C GLY A 386 8.53 29.26 -29.13
N ALA A 387 8.80 28.00 -29.48
CA ALA A 387 8.25 27.32 -30.65
C ALA A 387 6.73 27.18 -30.60
N ASP A 388 6.17 26.82 -29.45
CA ASP A 388 4.71 26.64 -29.30
C ASP A 388 3.93 27.95 -29.44
N VAL A 389 4.47 29.04 -28.90
CA VAL A 389 3.92 30.39 -29.07
C VAL A 389 4.02 30.78 -30.55
N THR A 390 5.17 30.55 -31.18
CA THR A 390 5.39 30.91 -32.59
C THR A 390 4.47 30.16 -33.54
N ARG A 391 4.17 28.87 -33.28
CA ARG A 391 3.21 28.06 -34.06
C ARG A 391 1.81 28.68 -34.07
N ILE A 392 1.37 29.27 -32.96
CA ILE A 392 0.05 29.89 -32.82
C ILE A 392 0.01 31.29 -33.48
N PHE A 393 1.05 32.09 -33.32
CA PHE A 393 1.07 33.50 -33.76
C PHE A 393 1.69 33.74 -35.15
N GLY A 394 2.51 32.82 -35.67
CA GLY A 394 3.33 33.02 -36.88
C GLY A 394 2.67 32.66 -38.21
N SER A 395 1.51 32.00 -38.19
CA SER A 395 0.77 31.65 -39.41
C SER A 395 0.03 32.88 -39.97
N GLY A 396 0.74 33.67 -40.76
CA GLY A 396 0.15 34.73 -41.56
C GLY A 396 -0.65 34.15 -42.74
N GLY A 397 -1.98 34.27 -42.69
CA GLY A 397 -2.87 34.16 -43.87
C GLY A 397 -3.07 32.76 -44.48
N ALA A 398 -2.28 31.75 -44.13
CA ALA A 398 -2.57 30.36 -44.51
C ALA A 398 -3.78 29.85 -43.71
N THR A 399 -4.64 29.07 -44.37
CA THR A 399 -5.90 28.54 -43.85
C THR A 399 -5.76 28.12 -42.38
N ARG A 400 -6.58 28.71 -41.51
CA ARG A 400 -6.73 28.37 -40.08
C ARG A 400 -7.34 26.98 -39.89
N THR A 401 -6.85 25.97 -40.59
CA THR A 401 -7.09 24.59 -40.18
C THR A 401 -6.08 24.33 -39.08
N SER A 402 -6.43 24.75 -37.88
CA SER A 402 -5.78 24.24 -36.67
C SER A 402 -6.16 22.77 -36.58
N GLU A 403 -5.47 21.90 -37.32
CA GLU A 403 -5.26 20.55 -36.82
C GLU A 403 -4.29 20.73 -35.66
N SER A 404 -4.85 20.96 -34.46
CA SER A 404 -4.09 20.74 -33.25
C SER A 404 -3.74 19.25 -33.25
N ILE A 405 -2.59 18.89 -33.80
CA ILE A 405 -1.90 17.68 -33.39
C ILE A 405 -1.40 18.00 -31.97
N GLU A 406 -2.34 18.05 -31.02
CA GLU A 406 -2.01 17.82 -29.63
C GLU A 406 -1.52 16.37 -29.60
N ARG A 407 -0.21 16.17 -29.78
CA ARG A 407 0.44 14.97 -29.26
C ARG A 407 0.35 15.09 -27.74
N ARG A 408 -0.84 14.79 -27.22
CA ARG A 408 -1.16 14.79 -25.81
C ARG A 408 -0.56 13.51 -25.25
N THR A 409 0.75 13.50 -25.09
CA THR A 409 1.39 12.51 -24.24
C THR A 409 0.91 12.79 -22.82
N VAL A 410 -0.20 12.16 -22.44
CA VAL A 410 -0.69 12.18 -21.06
C VAL A 410 0.26 11.30 -20.25
N GLY A 411 1.41 11.86 -19.91
CA GLY A 411 2.36 11.29 -18.98
C GLY A 411 1.94 11.65 -17.57
N THR A 412 1.49 10.69 -16.78
CA THR A 412 1.36 10.88 -15.34
C THR A 412 2.74 10.73 -14.70
N ARG A 413 3.44 11.84 -14.47
CA ARG A 413 4.60 11.87 -13.56
C ARG A 413 4.11 12.14 -12.15
N LYS A 414 4.60 11.39 -11.16
CA LYS A 414 4.36 11.74 -9.75
C LYS A 414 5.06 13.06 -9.47
N ALA A 415 4.31 14.05 -8.99
CA ALA A 415 4.92 15.26 -8.46
C ALA A 415 5.75 14.90 -7.23
N GLU A 416 6.98 15.41 -7.13
CA GLU A 416 7.87 15.14 -5.99
C GLU A 416 7.35 15.79 -4.71
N THR A 417 6.68 16.93 -4.82
CA THR A 417 6.03 17.63 -3.70
C THR A 417 4.70 18.24 -4.13
N LEU A 418 3.71 18.19 -3.23
CA LEU A 418 2.47 18.93 -3.36
C LEU A 418 2.68 20.35 -2.85
N ARG A 419 2.13 21.35 -3.55
CA ARG A 419 2.12 22.73 -3.07
C ARG A 419 1.17 22.85 -1.86
N PRO A 420 1.47 23.70 -0.88
CA PRO A 420 0.50 24.05 0.16
C PRO A 420 -0.65 24.86 -0.46
N ILE A 421 -1.89 24.52 -0.11
CA ILE A 421 -3.10 25.27 -0.48
C ILE A 421 -3.91 25.61 0.76
N SER A 422 -4.59 26.77 0.73
CA SER A 422 -5.55 27.15 1.76
C SER A 422 -6.94 26.73 1.32
N ILE A 423 -7.61 25.91 2.13
CA ILE A 423 -8.97 25.41 1.87
C ILE A 423 -9.90 26.08 2.87
N THR A 424 -11.01 26.64 2.36
CA THR A 424 -12.03 27.28 3.21
C THR A 424 -13.27 26.40 3.28
N PHE A 425 -13.79 26.22 4.49
CA PHE A 425 -15.03 25.51 4.75
C PHE A 425 -16.13 26.52 5.05
N ARG A 426 -17.25 26.44 4.33
CA ARG A 426 -18.43 27.25 4.61
C ARG A 426 -19.59 26.32 4.94
N ALA A 427 -20.07 26.42 6.17
CA ALA A 427 -21.15 25.59 6.70
C ALA A 427 -22.37 26.49 6.96
N GLU A 428 -23.49 26.20 6.30
CA GLU A 428 -24.71 27.03 6.35
C GLU A 428 -25.94 26.20 6.67
N GLY A 429 -26.98 26.81 7.21
CA GLY A 429 -28.26 26.14 7.50
C GLY A 429 -28.42 25.67 8.96
N PHE A 430 -27.50 26.03 9.85
CA PHE A 430 -27.65 25.85 11.29
C PHE A 430 -28.68 26.83 11.87
N ARG A 431 -29.36 26.44 12.95
CA ARG A 431 -30.27 27.35 13.65
C ARG A 431 -29.48 28.45 14.36
N PRO A 432 -30.10 29.63 14.60
CA PRO A 432 -29.57 30.59 15.57
C PRO A 432 -29.35 29.84 16.89
N ASP A 433 -28.12 29.88 17.42
CA ASP A 433 -27.67 29.21 18.65
C ASP A 433 -27.42 27.68 18.59
N GLU A 434 -27.36 27.08 17.40
CA GLU A 434 -26.92 25.69 17.25
C GLU A 434 -25.39 25.58 17.29
N GLU A 435 -24.86 25.05 18.40
CA GLU A 435 -23.42 24.92 18.62
C GLU A 435 -22.81 23.79 17.77
N ILE A 436 -21.85 24.16 16.91
CA ILE A 436 -21.05 23.20 16.15
C ILE A 436 -19.97 22.63 17.08
N ARG A 437 -20.22 21.45 17.64
CA ARG A 437 -19.31 20.84 18.63
C ARG A 437 -17.94 20.48 18.05
N ARG A 438 -17.91 19.91 16.85
CA ARG A 438 -16.68 19.41 16.20
C ARG A 438 -16.83 19.45 14.69
N VAL A 439 -15.81 19.96 13.99
CA VAL A 439 -15.67 19.82 12.54
C VAL A 439 -14.40 19.01 12.30
N ILE A 440 -14.53 17.88 11.61
CA ILE A 440 -13.41 16.98 11.32
C ILE A 440 -13.25 16.90 9.81
N PHE A 441 -12.06 17.24 9.33
CA PHE A 441 -11.67 17.06 7.93
C PHE A 441 -10.44 16.17 7.86
N ASP A 442 -10.54 15.05 7.13
CA ASP A 442 -9.49 14.03 7.00
C ASP A 442 -8.86 13.58 8.35
N GLY A 443 -9.70 13.48 9.39
CA GLY A 443 -9.25 13.08 10.74
C GLY A 443 -8.64 14.19 11.59
N ILE A 444 -8.51 15.41 11.05
CA ILE A 444 -8.03 16.59 11.77
C ILE A 444 -9.22 17.41 12.24
N GLU A 445 -9.21 17.80 13.52
CA GLU A 445 -10.21 18.68 14.10
C GLU A 445 -9.91 20.14 13.73
N LEU A 446 -10.89 20.80 13.10
CA LEU A 446 -10.81 22.18 12.64
C LEU A 446 -11.43 23.11 13.68
N ALA A 447 -10.78 24.23 13.94
CA ALA A 447 -11.35 25.32 14.73
C ALA A 447 -12.47 25.99 13.95
N VAL A 448 -13.63 26.17 14.59
CA VAL A 448 -14.80 26.82 14.00
C VAL A 448 -14.85 28.26 14.48
N GLU A 449 -14.83 29.22 13.55
CA GLU A 449 -15.10 30.62 13.84
C GLU A 449 -16.52 30.94 13.36
N ALA A 450 -17.42 31.22 14.31
CA ALA A 450 -18.78 31.65 13.99
C ALA A 450 -18.74 33.09 13.49
N ALA A 451 -19.21 33.32 12.25
CA ALA A 451 -19.27 34.63 11.61
C ALA A 451 -20.63 35.31 11.79
#